data_AF-A0A0X8VD76-F1
#
_entry.id   AF-A0A0X8VD76-F1
#
_cell.length_a   1.000
_cell.length_b   1.000
_cell.length_c   1.000
_cell.angle_alpha   90.00
_cell.angle_beta   90.00
_cell.angle_gamma   90.00
#
_symmetry.space_group_name_H-M   'P 1'
#
loop_
_entity.id
_entity.type
_entity.pdbx_description
1 polymer ?
#
loop_
_entity_poly.entity_id
_entity_poly.type
_entity_poly.pdbx_seq_one_letter_code
_entity_poly.pdbx_strand_id
1 'polypeptide(L)'
;MPSNTGDEIPSYLLVETEDIKAVSEYAGLNFKECLELNCYEYRQYFKDAFVYKYKQFKEGREYLEDCWLLQQTKPDKNKLREKFGKAV
;
A
#
# COMPACT_ATOMS: atom_id res chain seq x y z
N MET A 1 -15.47 -6.80 -9.69
CA MET A 1 -15.44 -6.01 -8.45
C MET A 1 -15.13 -7.00 -7.33
N PRO A 2 -14.08 -6.81 -6.53
CA PRO A 2 -13.87 -7.70 -5.40
C PRO A 2 -15.02 -7.49 -4.41
N SER A 3 -15.70 -8.58 -4.12
CA SER A 3 -16.81 -8.66 -3.18
C SER A 3 -16.34 -8.20 -1.81
N ASN A 4 -16.92 -7.11 -1.32
CA ASN A 4 -16.79 -6.67 0.05
C ASN A 4 -17.61 -7.62 0.93
N THR A 5 -17.16 -8.87 1.07
CA THR A 5 -17.58 -9.71 2.18
C THR A 5 -16.85 -9.15 3.38
N GLY A 6 -17.54 -8.28 4.13
CA GLY A 6 -17.08 -7.77 5.41
C GLY A 6 -17.04 -8.92 6.41
N ASP A 7 -16.05 -9.79 6.28
CA ASP A 7 -15.70 -10.72 7.34
C ASP A 7 -15.23 -9.84 8.50
N GLU A 8 -16.05 -9.76 9.54
CA GLU A 8 -15.74 -9.02 10.76
C GLU A 8 -14.39 -9.53 11.27
N ILE A 9 -13.37 -8.66 11.23
CA ILE A 9 -12.05 -9.00 11.75
C ILE A 9 -12.24 -9.35 13.23
N PRO A 10 -11.88 -10.57 13.65
CA PRO A 10 -12.05 -10.97 15.04
C PRO A 10 -11.37 -9.97 15.98
N SER A 11 -12.07 -9.58 17.05
CA SER A 11 -11.60 -8.52 17.96
C SER A 11 -10.21 -8.77 18.56
N TYR A 12 -9.80 -10.02 18.71
CA TYR A 12 -8.49 -10.41 19.21
C TYR A 12 -7.33 -10.24 18.20
N LEU A 13 -7.62 -9.91 16.94
CA LEU A 13 -6.61 -9.60 15.91
C LEU A 13 -6.45 -8.10 15.68
N LEU A 14 -7.31 -7.27 16.28
CA LEU A 14 -7.24 -5.82 16.14
C LEU A 14 -6.11 -5.25 16.99
N VAL A 15 -5.26 -4.44 16.37
CA VAL A 15 -4.18 -3.72 17.04
C VAL A 15 -4.33 -2.24 16.71
N GLU A 16 -4.81 -1.46 17.68
CA GLU A 16 -5.10 -0.03 17.49
C GLU A 16 -3.87 0.81 17.14
N THR A 17 -2.66 0.35 17.52
CA THR A 17 -1.40 1.06 17.32
C THR A 17 -0.56 0.50 16.18
N GLU A 18 -1.14 -0.28 15.26
CA GLU A 18 -0.41 -0.91 14.16
C GLU A 18 0.29 0.11 13.24
N ASP A 19 -0.38 1.23 13.00
CA ASP A 19 0.14 2.30 12.15
C ASP A 19 1.37 2.97 12.77
N ILE A 20 1.30 3.25 14.08
CA ILE A 20 2.40 3.86 14.84
C ILE A 20 3.58 2.90 14.87
N LYS A 21 3.33 1.60 15.03
CA LYS A 21 4.37 0.58 14.97
C LYS A 21 5.06 0.55 13.61
N ALA A 22 4.29 0.59 12.51
CA ALA A 22 4.86 0.62 11.16
C ALA A 22 5.74 1.85 10.92
N VAL A 23 5.31 3.03 11.36
CA VAL A 23 6.11 4.28 11.28
C VAL A 23 7.37 4.17 12.13
N SER A 24 7.24 3.68 13.37
CA SER A 24 8.34 3.50 14.31
C SER A 24 9.43 2.57 13.76
N GLU A 25 9.04 1.41 13.22
CA GLU A 25 9.97 0.45 12.63
C GLU A 25 10.67 1.00 11.37
N TYR A 26 9.95 1.75 10.55
CA TYR A 26 10.50 2.33 9.32
C TYR A 26 11.45 3.50 9.58
N ALA A 27 11.05 4.44 10.45
CA ALA A 27 11.80 5.66 10.72
C ALA A 27 12.87 5.50 11.81
N GLY A 28 12.85 4.39 12.57
CA GLY A 28 13.74 4.17 13.71
C GLY A 28 13.41 5.04 14.92
N LEU A 29 12.17 5.54 15.01
CA LEU A 29 11.69 6.42 16.07
C LEU A 29 10.98 5.62 17.16
N ASN A 30 10.96 6.13 18.39
CA ASN A 30 10.13 5.57 19.45
C ASN A 30 8.67 6.07 19.35
N PHE A 31 7.76 5.45 20.10
CA PHE A 31 6.33 5.77 19.99
C PHE A 31 6.00 7.22 20.40
N LYS A 32 6.76 7.81 21.33
CA LYS A 32 6.53 9.20 21.73
C LYS A 32 6.94 10.15 20.61
N GLU A 33 8.12 9.91 20.02
CA GLU A 33 8.61 10.66 18.86
C GLU A 33 7.63 10.57 17.69
N CYS A 34 7.08 9.37 17.41
CA CYS A 34 6.06 9.20 16.37
C CYS A 34 4.79 10.04 16.62
N LEU A 35 4.36 10.17 17.88
CA LEU A 35 3.19 10.95 18.26
C LEU A 35 3.45 12.47 18.28
N GLU A 36 4.71 12.87 18.38
CA GLU A 36 5.14 14.27 18.33
C GLU A 36 5.35 14.79 16.89
N LEU A 37 5.42 13.88 15.90
CA LEU A 37 5.52 14.25 14.49
C LEU A 37 4.34 15.12 14.03
N ASN A 38 4.63 16.04 13.11
CA ASN A 38 3.55 16.77 12.47
C ASN A 38 2.73 15.84 11.55
N CYS A 39 1.50 16.25 11.20
CA CYS A 39 0.61 15.36 10.45
C CYS A 39 1.14 15.00 9.05
N TYR A 40 1.93 15.87 8.42
CA TYR A 40 2.48 15.66 7.08
C TYR A 40 3.63 14.66 7.13
N GLU A 41 4.55 14.82 8.09
CA GLU A 41 5.67 13.92 8.34
C GLU A 41 5.17 12.52 8.69
N TYR A 42 4.23 12.41 9.63
CA TYR A 42 3.65 11.14 10.02
C TYR A 42 3.02 10.43 8.81
N ARG A 43 2.22 11.14 8.00
CA ARG A 43 1.60 10.55 6.81
C ARG A 43 2.62 10.14 5.75
N GLN A 44 3.69 10.92 5.57
CA GLN A 44 4.75 10.60 4.62
C GLN A 44 5.48 9.32 5.05
N TYR A 45 5.91 9.24 6.32
CA TYR A 45 6.57 8.05 6.85
C TYR A 45 5.65 6.83 6.86
N PHE A 46 4.37 7.00 7.19
CA PHE A 46 3.42 5.88 7.15
C PHE A 46 3.27 5.31 5.74
N LYS A 47 3.13 6.18 4.73
CA LYS A 47 3.08 5.77 3.33
C LYS A 47 4.35 5.02 2.93
N ASP A 48 5.51 5.56 3.27
CA ASP A 48 6.79 4.96 2.88
C ASP A 48 7.05 3.65 3.63
N ALA A 49 6.66 3.55 4.91
CA ALA A 49 6.67 2.33 5.70
C ALA A 49 5.80 1.24 5.07
N PHE A 50 4.58 1.60 4.64
CA PHE A 50 3.67 0.68 3.96
C PHE A 50 4.30 0.17 2.66
N VAL A 51 4.75 1.06 1.77
CA VAL A 51 5.39 0.68 0.50
C VAL A 51 6.65 -0.17 0.74
N TYR A 52 7.47 0.19 1.73
CA TYR A 52 8.68 -0.55 2.08
C TYR A 52 8.35 -1.98 2.50
N LYS A 53 7.33 -2.17 3.35
CA LYS A 53 6.86 -3.48 3.81
C LYS A 53 6.44 -4.36 2.63
N TYR A 54 5.56 -3.87 1.75
CA TYR A 54 5.03 -4.65 0.63
C TYR A 54 6.05 -4.91 -0.48
N LYS A 55 7.03 -4.02 -0.68
CA LYS A 55 8.08 -4.21 -1.70
C LYS A 55 8.97 -5.43 -1.45
N GLN A 56 9.12 -5.86 -0.19
CA GLN A 56 10.06 -6.95 0.16
C GLN A 56 9.65 -8.29 -0.45
N PHE A 57 8.36 -8.62 -0.44
CA PHE A 57 7.84 -9.91 -0.89
C PHE A 57 7.20 -9.82 -2.29
N LYS A 58 7.06 -10.97 -2.95
CA LYS A 58 6.62 -11.03 -4.36
C LYS A 58 5.17 -10.59 -4.49
N GLU A 59 4.29 -11.15 -3.68
CA GLU A 59 2.86 -10.88 -3.65
C GLU A 59 2.59 -9.39 -3.33
N GLY A 60 3.45 -8.77 -2.53
CA GLY A 60 3.33 -7.37 -2.16
C GLY A 60 3.76 -6.43 -3.29
N ARG A 61 4.76 -6.82 -4.09
CA ARG A 61 5.08 -6.09 -5.33
C ARG A 61 3.95 -6.18 -6.34
N GLU A 62 3.36 -7.36 -6.52
CA GLU A 62 2.18 -7.55 -7.38
C GLU A 62 1.00 -6.69 -6.89
N TYR A 63 0.75 -6.65 -5.57
CA TYR A 63 -0.26 -5.77 -4.98
C TYR A 63 0.00 -4.28 -5.27
N LEU A 64 1.25 -3.82 -5.12
CA LEU A 64 1.61 -2.43 -5.40
C LEU A 64 1.48 -2.09 -6.90
N GLU A 65 1.79 -3.03 -7.79
CA GLU A 65 1.59 -2.88 -9.24
C GLU A 65 0.10 -2.76 -9.58
N ASP A 66 -0.76 -3.58 -8.96
CA ASP A 66 -2.21 -3.49 -9.12
C ASP A 66 -2.75 -2.14 -8.62
N CYS A 67 -2.29 -1.69 -7.45
CA CYS A 67 -2.63 -0.35 -6.95
C CYS A 67 -2.23 0.76 -7.93
N TRP A 68 -1.03 0.68 -8.51
CA TRP A 68 -0.56 1.63 -9.51
C TRP A 68 -1.40 1.58 -10.79
N LEU A 69 -1.78 0.38 -11.23
CA LEU A 69 -2.63 0.17 -12.39
C LEU A 69 -4.03 0.79 -12.19
N LEU A 70 -4.61 0.62 -11.00
CA LEU A 70 -5.92 1.21 -10.65
C LEU A 70 -5.91 2.74 -10.63
N GLN A 71 -4.76 3.37 -10.40
CA GLN A 71 -4.61 4.83 -10.47
C GLN A 71 -4.50 5.35 -11.91
N GLN A 72 -4.24 4.48 -12.89
CA GLN A 72 -4.14 4.90 -14.29
C GLN A 72 -5.52 5.26 -14.84
N THR A 73 -5.69 6.51 -15.24
CA THR A 73 -6.92 7.00 -15.88
C THR A 73 -6.88 6.92 -17.40
N LYS A 74 -5.68 6.74 -17.98
CA LYS A 74 -5.48 6.63 -19.43
C LYS A 74 -5.00 5.23 -19.79
N PRO A 75 -5.56 4.62 -20.85
CA PRO A 75 -5.12 3.31 -21.29
C PRO A 75 -3.72 3.36 -21.90
N ASP A 76 -2.89 2.39 -21.56
CA ASP A 76 -1.59 2.17 -22.20
C ASP A 76 -1.81 1.58 -23.61
N LYS A 77 -1.90 2.47 -24.60
CA LYS A 77 -2.16 2.12 -26.00
C LYS A 77 -1.07 1.24 -26.59
N ASN A 78 0.19 1.38 -26.14
CA ASN A 78 1.30 0.60 -26.68
C ASN A 78 1.19 -0.86 -26.25
N LYS A 79 0.98 -1.11 -24.95
CA LYS A 79 0.72 -2.47 -24.44
C LYS A 79 -0.55 -3.10 -25.03
N LEU A 80 -1.61 -2.32 -25.21
CA LEU A 80 -2.83 -2.79 -25.86
C LEU A 80 -2.57 -3.22 -27.31
N ARG A 81 -1.76 -2.45 -28.06
CA ARG A 81 -1.41 -2.79 -29.45
C ARG A 81 -0.47 -3.99 -29.54
N GLU A 82 0.44 -4.18 -28.60
CA GLU A 82 1.27 -5.40 -28.54
C GLU A 82 0.43 -6.65 -28.26
N LYS A 83 -0.53 -6.55 -27.34
CA LYS A 83 -1.35 -7.68 -26.89
C LYS A 83 -2.49 -8.03 -27.86
N PHE A 84 -3.12 -7.02 -28.47
CA PHE A 84 -4.32 -7.18 -29.29
C PHE A 84 -4.17 -6.70 -30.74
N GLY A 85 -3.09 -6.00 -31.09
CA GLY A 85 -2.86 -5.43 -32.43
C GLY A 85 -2.29 -6.39 -33.45
N LYS A 86 -2.04 -7.67 -33.11
CA LYS A 86 -1.67 -8.72 -34.08
C LYS A 86 -2.90 -9.40 -34.71
N ALA A 87 -3.89 -8.61 -35.09
CA ALA A 87 -5.01 -9.07 -35.90
C ALA A 87 -5.34 -7.99 -36.94
N VAL A 88 -4.44 -7.81 -37.92
CA VAL A 88 -4.63 -7.65 -39.37
C VAL A 88 -3.25 -7.83 -40.01
#